data_AF-A0AAQ0ZM12-F1
#
_entry.id   AF-A0AAQ0ZM12-F1
#
_cell.length_a   1.000
_cell.length_b   1.000
_cell.length_c   1.000
_cell.angle_alpha   90.00
_cell.angle_beta   90.00
_cell.angle_gamma   90.00
#
_symmetry.space_group_name_H-M   'P 1'
#
loop_
_entity.id
_entity.type
_entity.pdbx_description
1 polymer ?
#
loop_
_entity_poly.entity_id
_entity_poly.type
_entity_poly.pdbx_seq_one_letter_code
_entity_poly.pdbx_strand_id
1 'polypeptide(L)'
;MKHIEKKMREEGIHEPLWDKGIGIRVTMYGKVIRRQKPAKATIVNGEAILRHARPIDLVLARAMHCSLVAMMIFATYGYFAYDLGERAY
;
A
#
# COMPACT_ATOMS: atom_id res chain seq x y z
N MET A 1 -8.83 -6.64 -0.35
CA MET A 1 -9.50 -5.71 0.60
C MET A 1 -10.96 -6.05 0.90
N LYS A 2 -11.79 -6.49 -0.06
CA LYS A 2 -13.22 -6.83 0.19
C LYS A 2 -13.47 -7.74 1.40
N HIS A 3 -12.54 -8.66 1.70
CA HIS A 3 -12.58 -9.50 2.90
C HIS A 3 -12.49 -8.71 4.22
N ILE A 4 -11.51 -7.80 4.30
CA ILE A 4 -11.30 -6.93 5.46
C ILE A 4 -12.50 -5.97 5.60
N GLU A 5 -12.95 -5.38 4.49
CA GLU A 5 -14.10 -4.48 4.48
C GLU A 5 -15.40 -5.16 4.91
N LYS A 6 -15.64 -6.41 4.47
CA LYS A 6 -16.80 -7.20 4.90
C LYS A 6 -16.78 -7.44 6.42
N LYS A 7 -15.63 -7.85 6.98
CA LYS A 7 -15.48 -8.07 8.42
C LYS A 7 -15.57 -6.78 9.24
N MET A 8 -15.01 -5.68 8.74
CA MET A 8 -15.15 -4.36 9.38
C MET A 8 -16.60 -3.91 9.39
N ARG A 9 -17.36 -4.17 8.32
CA ARG A 9 -18.80 -3.87 8.25
C ARG A 9 -19.61 -4.72 9.22
N GLU A 10 -19.25 -5.99 9.42
CA GLU A 10 -19.85 -6.87 10.45
C GLU A 10 -19.64 -6.31 11.88
N GLU A 11 -18.53 -5.60 12.11
CA GLU A 11 -18.23 -4.90 13.38
C GLU A 11 -18.84 -3.49 13.45
N GLY A 12 -19.65 -3.09 12.47
CA GLY A 12 -20.24 -1.75 12.39
C GLY A 12 -19.27 -0.64 11.96
N ILE A 13 -18.00 -0.97 11.73
CA ILE A 13 -16.96 -0.02 11.31
C ILE A 13 -17.07 0.16 9.79
N HIS A 14 -17.67 1.29 9.39
CA HIS A 14 -17.86 1.61 7.98
C HIS A 14 -16.58 2.12 7.34
N GLU A 15 -16.46 1.87 6.03
CA GLU A 15 -15.37 2.40 5.23
C GLU A 15 -15.40 3.94 5.21
N PRO A 16 -14.24 4.60 5.15
CA PRO A 16 -14.16 6.06 5.13
C PRO A 16 -14.95 6.67 3.96
N LEU A 17 -15.82 7.65 4.28
CA LEU A 17 -16.72 8.32 3.33
C LEU A 17 -16.02 9.00 2.15
N TRP A 18 -14.75 9.38 2.31
CA TRP A 18 -13.97 10.13 1.31
C TRP A 18 -13.39 9.26 0.19
N ASP A 19 -13.40 7.94 0.32
CA ASP A 19 -12.81 7.03 -0.68
C ASP A 19 -13.82 6.03 -1.24
N LYS A 20 -15.00 6.50 -1.67
CA LYS A 20 -16.04 5.64 -2.27
C LYS A 20 -15.73 5.17 -3.71
N GLY A 21 -14.49 5.28 -4.20
CA GLY A 21 -14.16 4.82 -5.56
C GLY A 21 -12.77 5.12 -6.11
N ILE A 22 -11.95 5.93 -5.43
CA ILE A 22 -10.62 6.32 -5.94
C ILE A 22 -9.57 5.25 -5.57
N GLY A 23 -9.82 4.45 -4.52
CA GLY A 23 -8.97 3.34 -4.12
C GLY A 23 -7.74 3.76 -3.33
N ILE A 24 -7.67 5.02 -2.90
CA ILE A 24 -6.56 5.59 -2.11
C ILE A 24 -6.47 4.89 -0.73
N ARG A 25 -7.58 4.37 -0.22
CA ARG A 25 -7.66 3.56 1.01
C ARG A 25 -6.81 2.31 0.91
N VAL A 26 -6.68 1.70 -0.26
CA VAL A 26 -5.90 0.47 -0.44
C VAL A 26 -4.43 0.73 -0.08
N THR A 27 -3.92 1.90 -0.46
CA THR A 27 -2.56 2.35 -0.16
C THR A 27 -2.37 2.60 1.34
N MET A 28 -3.35 3.20 2.01
CA MET A 28 -3.35 3.39 3.46
C MET A 28 -3.39 2.05 4.21
N TYR A 29 -4.28 1.14 3.81
CA TYR A 29 -4.39 -0.18 4.42
C TYR A 29 -3.10 -0.97 4.23
N GLY A 30 -2.51 -0.95 3.03
CA GLY A 30 -1.21 -1.55 2.76
C GLY A 30 -0.09 -0.97 3.63
N LYS A 31 -0.11 0.34 3.90
CA LYS A 31 0.86 0.99 4.80
C LYS A 31 0.69 0.54 6.26
N VAL A 32 -0.54 0.44 6.75
CA VAL A 32 -0.85 -0.03 8.11
C VAL A 32 -0.47 -1.51 8.27
N ILE A 33 -0.88 -2.35 7.32
CA ILE A 33 -0.57 -3.78 7.26
C ILE A 33 0.94 -4.00 7.25
N ARG A 34 1.69 -3.32 6.38
CA ARG A 34 3.15 -3.42 6.30
C ARG A 34 3.86 -2.97 7.58
N ARG A 35 3.38 -1.91 8.23
CA ARG A 35 3.95 -1.40 9.48
C ARG A 35 3.63 -2.28 10.69
N GLN A 36 2.62 -3.16 10.59
CA GLN A 36 2.09 -3.97 11.70
C GLN A 36 1.80 -3.17 12.97
N LYS A 37 1.59 -1.86 12.83
CA LYS A 37 1.33 -0.94 13.93
C LYS A 37 0.16 -0.06 13.51
N PRO A 38 -0.87 0.08 14.36
CA PRO A 38 -1.92 1.06 14.12
C PRO A 38 -1.26 2.43 14.13
N ALA A 39 -1.41 3.18 13.03
CA ALA A 39 -0.89 4.52 12.98
C ALA A 39 -1.80 5.42 13.82
N LYS A 40 -1.23 6.08 14.84
CA LYS A 40 -1.93 6.95 15.81
C LYS A 40 -2.73 8.12 15.20
N ALA A 41 -2.61 8.36 13.89
CA ALA A 41 -3.23 9.48 13.18
C ALA A 41 -3.67 9.10 11.76
N THR A 42 -4.20 7.88 11.57
CA THR A 42 -4.83 7.54 10.29
C THR A 42 -6.30 7.90 10.29
N ILE A 43 -6.76 8.52 9.20
CA ILE A 43 -8.18 8.77 8.86
C ILE A 43 -8.99 7.44 8.79
N VAL A 44 -8.29 6.31 8.88
CA VAL A 44 -8.80 4.96 8.82
C VAL A 44 -8.48 4.25 10.13
N ASN A 45 -9.41 3.45 10.64
CA ASN A 45 -9.22 2.63 11.84
C ASN A 45 -8.16 1.53 11.58
N GLY A 46 -6.92 1.81 11.96
CA GLY A 46 -5.78 0.93 11.72
C GLY A 46 -5.79 -0.36 12.56
N GLU A 47 -6.45 -0.35 13.72
CA GLU A 47 -6.56 -1.52 14.60
C GLU A 47 -7.49 -2.58 14.02
N ALA A 48 -8.65 -2.16 13.52
CA ALA A 48 -9.61 -3.04 12.86
C ALA A 48 -9.01 -3.70 11.60
N ILE A 49 -8.18 -2.97 10.85
CA ILE A 49 -7.47 -3.50 9.68
C ILE A 49 -6.49 -4.59 10.09
N LEU A 50 -5.69 -4.37 11.13
CA LEU A 50 -4.70 -5.36 11.59
C LEU A 50 -5.35 -6.61 12.16
N ARG A 51 -6.49 -6.47 12.86
CA ARG A 51 -7.25 -7.58 13.41
C ARG A 51 -7.80 -8.54 12.33
N HIS A 52 -8.15 -8.02 11.15
CA HIS A 52 -8.73 -8.80 10.06
C HIS A 52 -7.78 -9.09 8.90
N ALA A 53 -6.57 -8.54 8.92
CA ALA A 53 -5.56 -8.76 7.89
C ALA A 53 -5.10 -10.22 7.85
N ARG A 54 -5.04 -10.80 6.66
CA ARG A 54 -4.46 -12.14 6.46
C ARG A 54 -2.94 -12.05 6.25
N PRO A 55 -2.17 -13.12 6.53
CA PRO A 55 -0.75 -13.17 6.21
C PRO A 55 -0.48 -13.02 4.70
N ILE A 56 -1.41 -13.44 3.85
CA ILE A 56 -1.31 -13.25 2.38
C ILE A 56 -1.39 -11.76 2.01
N ASP A 57 -2.23 -10.98 2.69
CA ASP A 57 -2.33 -9.54 2.44
C ASP A 57 -1.04 -8.79 2.82
N LEU A 58 -0.30 -9.29 3.83
CA LEU A 58 1.03 -8.79 4.19
C LEU A 58 2.07 -9.04 3.09
N VAL A 59 2.08 -10.26 2.53
CA VAL A 59 3.01 -10.62 1.45
C VAL A 59 2.68 -9.81 0.21
N LEU A 60 1.41 -9.70 -0.15
CA LEU A 60 0.96 -8.94 -1.31
C LEU A 60 1.31 -7.44 -1.17
N ALA A 61 1.06 -6.84 0.00
CA ALA A 61 1.39 -5.44 0.25
C ALA A 61 2.90 -5.18 0.16
N ARG A 62 3.74 -6.11 0.65
CA ARG A 62 5.20 -6.01 0.50
C ARG A 62 5.65 -6.20 -0.94
N ALA A 63 5.11 -7.19 -1.65
CA ALA A 63 5.45 -7.47 -3.04
C ALA A 63 5.14 -6.27 -3.95
N MET A 64 3.94 -5.69 -3.82
CA MET A 64 3.55 -4.51 -4.59
C MET A 64 4.43 -3.28 -4.30
N HIS A 65 4.84 -3.10 -3.05
CA HIS A 65 5.72 -1.99 -2.70
C HIS A 65 7.14 -2.21 -3.24
N CYS A 66 7.68 -3.43 -3.11
CA CYS A 66 8.99 -3.78 -3.62
C CYS A 66 9.04 -3.69 -5.15
N SER A 67 8.00 -4.13 -5.86
CA SER A 67 7.96 -4.02 -7.33
C SER A 67 7.94 -2.56 -7.79
N LEU A 68 7.19 -1.69 -7.11
CA LEU A 68 7.19 -0.26 -7.38
C LEU A 68 8.58 0.35 -7.17
N VAL A 69 9.22 0.05 -6.03
CA VAL A 69 10.58 0.55 -5.73
C VAL A 69 11.60 0.02 -6.73
N ALA A 70 11.54 -1.25 -7.08
CA ALA A 70 12.41 -1.85 -8.09
C ALA A 70 12.24 -1.16 -9.45
N MET A 71 11.00 -0.95 -9.90
CA MET A 71 10.71 -0.23 -11.14
C MET A 71 11.31 1.18 -11.12
N MET A 72 11.15 1.92 -10.02
CA MET A 72 11.75 3.26 -9.86
C MET A 72 13.28 3.20 -9.94
N ILE A 73 13.92 2.23 -9.28
CA ILE A 73 15.38 2.04 -9.34
C ILE A 73 15.83 1.75 -10.77
N PHE A 74 15.16 0.82 -11.47
CA PHE A 74 15.50 0.49 -12.86
C PHE A 74 15.31 1.67 -13.79
N ALA A 75 14.25 2.46 -13.62
CA ALA A 75 14.00 3.66 -14.41
C ALA A 75 15.08 4.73 -14.17
N THR A 76 15.44 4.99 -12.91
CA THR A 76 16.50 5.93 -12.55
C THR A 76 17.85 5.47 -13.08
N TYR A 77 18.19 4.19 -12.89
CA TYR A 77 19.43 3.62 -13.40
C TYR A 77 19.49 3.68 -14.94
N GLY A 78 18.40 3.31 -15.61
CA GLY A 78 18.30 3.39 -17.07
C GLY A 78 18.48 4.81 -17.60
N TYR A 79 17.89 5.81 -16.92
CA TYR A 79 18.08 7.22 -17.27
C TYR A 79 19.54 7.66 -17.15
N PHE A 80 20.21 7.36 -16.03
CA PHE A 80 21.63 7.73 -15.85
C PHE A 80 22.56 6.97 -16.79
N ALA A 81 22.28 5.69 -17.05
CA ALA A 81 23.05 4.90 -18.02
C ALA A 81 22.91 5.46 -19.44
N TYR A 82 21.72 5.92 -19.80
CA TYR A 82 21.45 6.58 -21.09
C TYR A 82 22.16 7.94 -21.20
N ASP A 83 21.99 8.84 -20.23
CA ASP A 83 22.64 10.17 -20.21
C ASP A 83 24.17 10.07 -20.17
N LEU A 84 24.74 9.10 -19.45
CA LEU A 84 26.18 8.87 -19.45
C LEU A 84 26.68 8.33 -20.81
N GLY A 85 25.90 7.48 -21.46
CA GLY A 85 26.20 6.97 -22.79
C GLY A 85 26.18 8.06 -23.86
N GLU A 86 25.23 9.00 -23.78
CA GLU A 86 25.09 10.13 -24.70
C GLU A 86 26.21 11.17 -24.53
N ARG A 87 26.78 11.32 -23.32
CA ARG A 87 27.93 12.23 -23.05
C ARG A 87 29.29 11.65 -23.43
N ALA A 88 29.37 10.34 -23.69
CA ALA A 88 30.63 9.64 -23.98
C ALA A 88 30.97 9.59 -25.49
N TYR A 89 30.03 9.98 -26.35
CA TYR A 89 30.18 10.12 -27.80
C TYR A 89 30.05 11.59 -28.22
#